data_AF-A0A9X0JPX6-F1
#
_entry.id   AF-A0A9X0JPX6-F1
#
_cell.length_a   1.000
_cell.length_b   1.000
_cell.length_c   1.000
_cell.angle_alpha   90.00
_cell.angle_beta   90.00
_cell.angle_gamma   90.00
#
_symmetry.space_group_name_H-M   'P 1'
#
loop_
_entity.id
_entity.type
_entity.pdbx_description
1 polymer ?
#
loop_
_entity_poly.entity_id
_entity_poly.type
_entity_poly.pdbx_seq_one_letter_code
_entity_poly.pdbx_strand_id
1 'polypeptide(L)'
;MKILLDGRRIFEVDNSNYDYVVFPAEKIQTYIQLNGYLIKKGDLQHPKKWINMEDASDMDCLVLESSFNPDEYECLFFDDLGLKEAIKKILSPYNIQIDNDIKKLLSLDKLPLKAALELKELFTSEKYANDYSNPLDFARYEGYEFECNGEIKKWFIGEEELSCTSITYDTTRRFVNLCIVETYYKETKKHTEHVFKTHTGEWYRYYSGDDKNNFWIMKDIEGEELVSFPFHSYTLQETTPRQIPEKEKEIKIDWSKFIAKEEIYDFYYSEKEFTLRILYNKPWNNLVCIDGKWTRFTKKVSKGEKPFESWDINCDDEIFLGSATFGDIREEEFTEQQMDQLCAEIRERSYAKASK
;
A
#
# COMPACT_ATOMS: atom_id res chain seq x y z
N MET A 1 -14.71 20.32 9.89
CA MET A 1 -14.62 19.33 8.79
C MET A 1 -13.46 18.40 9.11
N LYS A 2 -13.64 17.07 9.07
CA LYS A 2 -12.51 16.15 9.26
C LYS A 2 -11.69 16.16 7.97
N ILE A 3 -10.38 16.33 8.10
CA ILE A 3 -9.46 16.24 6.97
C ILE A 3 -9.48 14.80 6.46
N LEU A 4 -9.64 14.62 5.15
CA LEU A 4 -9.57 13.30 4.53
C LEU A 4 -8.19 12.69 4.78
N LEU A 5 -8.15 11.43 5.22
CA LEU A 5 -6.94 10.68 5.64
C LEU A 5 -6.32 11.07 6.99
N ASP A 6 -6.85 12.06 7.71
CA ASP A 6 -6.31 12.47 9.02
C ASP A 6 -6.47 11.38 10.10
N GLY A 7 -5.41 11.17 10.87
CA GLY A 7 -5.31 10.09 11.85
C GLY A 7 -5.31 8.68 11.24
N ARG A 8 -4.94 8.54 9.97
CA ARG A 8 -4.87 7.23 9.28
C ARG A 8 -3.45 6.87 8.89
N ARG A 9 -3.20 5.56 8.80
CA ARG A 9 -2.02 4.99 8.12
C ARG A 9 -2.45 4.34 6.81
N ILE A 10 -1.59 4.45 5.81
CA ILE A 10 -1.88 4.09 4.42
C ILE A 10 -0.79 3.12 3.97
N PHE A 11 -1.22 1.98 3.46
CA PHE A 11 -0.35 0.88 3.08
C PHE A 11 -0.62 0.51 1.63
N GLU A 12 0.45 0.40 0.85
CA GLU A 12 0.40 -0.16 -0.49
C GLU A 12 0.20 -1.67 -0.41
N VAL A 13 -0.53 -2.22 -1.37
CA VAL A 13 -0.83 -3.65 -1.43
C VAL A 13 -0.61 -4.19 -2.84
N ASP A 14 -0.21 -5.46 -2.94
CA ASP A 14 -0.22 -6.16 -4.23
C ASP A 14 -1.64 -6.72 -4.47
N ASN A 15 -2.52 -5.88 -5.04
CA ASN A 15 -3.90 -6.26 -5.36
C ASN A 15 -4.35 -5.65 -6.70
N SER A 16 -5.02 -6.45 -7.53
CA SER A 16 -5.51 -5.98 -8.83
C SER A 16 -6.73 -5.04 -8.77
N ASN A 17 -7.39 -4.92 -7.61
CA ASN A 17 -8.61 -4.12 -7.47
C ASN A 17 -8.38 -2.77 -6.80
N TYR A 18 -7.30 -2.62 -6.05
CA TYR A 18 -6.97 -1.41 -5.31
C TYR A 18 -5.49 -1.35 -4.97
N ASP A 19 -4.95 -0.14 -4.91
CA ASP A 19 -3.52 0.09 -4.74
C ASP A 19 -3.16 0.26 -3.25
N TYR A 20 -4.10 0.74 -2.43
CA TYR A 20 -3.84 0.97 -1.01
C TYR A 20 -4.99 0.54 -0.10
N VAL A 21 -4.62 0.13 1.11
CA VAL A 21 -5.50 -0.02 2.27
C VAL A 21 -5.18 1.03 3.32
N VAL A 22 -6.22 1.55 3.94
CA VAL A 22 -6.13 2.65 4.91
C VAL A 22 -6.75 2.22 6.23
N PHE A 23 -5.97 2.32 7.31
CA PHE A 23 -6.40 1.94 8.66
C PHE A 23 -6.40 3.13 9.63
N PRO A 24 -7.26 3.12 10.66
CA PRO A 24 -7.15 4.04 11.79
C PRO A 24 -5.81 3.84 12.50
N ALA A 25 -4.98 4.89 12.59
CA ALA A 25 -3.65 4.78 13.20
C ALA A 25 -3.76 4.37 14.67
N GLU A 26 -4.78 4.88 15.37
CA GLU A 26 -5.04 4.64 16.79
C GLU A 26 -5.48 3.20 17.11
N LYS A 27 -5.85 2.41 16.10
CA LYS A 27 -6.27 1.02 16.30
C LYS A 27 -5.22 -0.02 15.88
N ILE A 28 -4.10 0.42 15.32
CA ILE A 28 -2.97 -0.47 15.03
C ILE A 28 -2.31 -0.84 16.36
N GLN A 29 -2.04 -2.13 16.54
CA GLN A 29 -1.51 -2.70 17.77
C GLN A 29 -0.23 -3.46 17.46
N THR A 30 0.58 -3.67 18.50
CA THR A 30 1.79 -4.49 18.40
C THR A 30 1.44 -5.94 18.76
N TYR A 31 1.85 -6.84 17.87
CA TYR A 31 1.78 -8.27 18.03
C TYR A 31 3.19 -8.82 18.16
N ILE A 32 3.32 -9.89 18.93
CA ILE A 32 4.55 -10.68 19.01
C ILE A 32 4.32 -11.99 18.26
N GLN A 33 5.35 -12.44 17.57
CA GLN A 33 5.36 -13.77 16.97
C GLN A 33 5.88 -14.77 18.00
N LEU A 34 5.02 -15.71 18.36
CA LEU A 34 5.37 -16.90 19.11
C LEU A 34 5.85 -17.97 18.14
N ASN A 35 6.95 -18.63 18.47
CA ASN A 35 7.49 -19.72 17.68
C ASN A 35 8.10 -20.77 18.64
N GLY A 36 8.24 -22.01 18.17
CA GLY A 36 8.71 -23.15 18.97
C GLY A 36 7.64 -23.73 19.91
N TYR A 37 8.09 -24.17 21.09
CA TYR A 37 7.27 -24.85 22.08
C TYR A 37 7.20 -24.04 23.38
N LEU A 38 5.99 -23.92 23.95
CA LEU A 38 5.77 -23.19 25.21
C LEU A 38 5.22 -24.13 26.29
N ILE A 39 5.82 -24.08 27.48
CA ILE A 39 5.42 -24.88 28.64
C ILE A 39 4.94 -23.93 29.75
N LYS A 40 3.64 -24.00 30.08
CA LYS A 40 3.07 -23.24 31.20
C LYS A 40 3.55 -23.78 32.55
N LYS A 41 3.64 -22.88 33.54
CA LYS A 41 3.96 -23.24 34.93
C LYS A 41 3.03 -24.36 35.43
N GLY A 42 3.62 -25.50 35.82
CA GLY A 42 2.91 -26.66 36.35
C GLY A 42 2.56 -27.73 35.32
N ASP A 43 2.78 -27.47 34.02
CA ASP A 43 2.53 -28.43 32.95
C ASP A 43 3.81 -29.16 32.48
N LEU A 44 4.96 -28.89 33.09
CA LEU A 44 6.25 -29.51 32.75
C LEU A 44 6.21 -31.05 32.70
N GLN A 45 5.47 -31.71 33.59
CA GLN A 45 5.36 -33.17 33.55
C GLN A 45 4.38 -33.70 32.50
N HIS A 46 3.67 -32.84 31.77
CA HIS A 46 2.54 -33.23 30.91
C HIS A 46 2.75 -32.73 29.47
N PRO A 47 3.63 -33.39 28.68
CA PRO A 47 3.93 -32.99 27.31
C PRO A 47 2.72 -32.73 26.41
N LYS A 48 1.65 -33.51 26.57
CA LYS A 48 0.39 -33.29 25.84
C LYS A 48 -0.31 -31.95 26.08
N LYS A 49 0.12 -31.20 27.08
CA LYS A 49 -0.37 -29.84 27.37
C LYS A 49 0.59 -28.76 26.90
N TRP A 50 1.79 -29.12 26.45
CA TRP A 50 2.73 -28.14 25.92
C TRP A 50 2.19 -27.60 24.60
N ILE A 51 2.40 -26.31 24.37
CA ILE A 51 1.88 -25.61 23.21
C ILE A 51 2.92 -25.74 22.09
N ASN A 52 2.50 -26.24 20.93
CA ASN A 52 3.33 -26.32 19.74
C ASN A 52 2.95 -25.21 18.76
N MET A 53 3.82 -24.20 18.62
CA MET A 53 3.63 -23.12 17.63
C MET A 53 4.24 -23.47 16.27
N GLU A 54 5.08 -24.51 16.17
CA GLU A 54 5.67 -24.92 14.87
C GLU A 54 4.62 -25.52 13.92
N ASP A 55 3.53 -26.07 14.47
CA ASP A 55 2.39 -26.58 13.69
C ASP A 55 1.22 -25.58 13.60
N ALA A 56 1.33 -24.42 14.26
CA ALA A 56 0.29 -23.41 14.23
C ALA A 56 0.36 -22.63 12.91
N SER A 57 -0.78 -22.04 12.49
CA SER A 57 -0.77 -21.14 11.35
C SER A 57 -0.02 -19.85 11.68
N ASP A 58 0.56 -19.18 10.68
CA ASP A 58 1.22 -17.87 10.87
C ASP A 58 0.35 -16.88 11.66
N MET A 59 -0.97 -16.92 11.46
CA MET A 59 -1.95 -16.05 12.12
C MET A 59 -2.21 -16.38 13.60
N ASP A 60 -2.04 -17.65 13.97
CA ASP A 60 -2.19 -18.13 15.35
C ASP A 60 -0.93 -17.91 16.17
N CYS A 61 0.23 -17.92 15.51
CA CYS A 61 1.52 -17.57 16.11
C CYS A 61 1.61 -16.09 16.52
N LEU A 62 0.83 -15.22 15.88
CA LEU A 62 0.82 -13.78 16.15
C LEU A 62 -0.23 -13.42 17.21
N VAL A 63 0.25 -13.10 18.42
CA VAL A 63 -0.58 -12.74 19.58
C VAL A 63 -0.36 -11.29 19.97
N LEU A 64 -1.40 -10.65 20.53
CA LEU A 64 -1.31 -9.29 21.03
C LEU A 64 -0.26 -9.19 22.14
N GLU A 65 0.66 -8.24 22.02
CA GLU A 65 1.71 -8.04 23.03
C GLU A 65 1.09 -7.74 24.40
N SER A 66 0.02 -6.94 24.43
CA SER A 66 -0.73 -6.60 25.64
C SER A 66 -1.40 -7.79 26.34
N SER A 67 -1.60 -8.89 25.62
CA SER A 67 -2.25 -10.11 26.10
C SER A 67 -1.27 -11.24 26.37
N PHE A 68 0.02 -11.05 26.05
CA PHE A 68 1.05 -12.04 26.30
C PHE A 68 1.76 -11.76 27.62
N ASN A 69 1.81 -12.78 28.46
CA ASN A 69 2.53 -12.73 29.73
C ASN A 69 3.60 -13.83 29.79
N PRO A 70 4.89 -13.50 29.60
CA PRO A 70 5.96 -14.50 29.64
C PRO A 70 6.08 -15.19 31.01
N ASP A 71 5.65 -14.53 32.09
CA ASP A 71 5.69 -15.09 33.44
C ASP A 71 4.73 -16.26 33.65
N GLU A 72 3.80 -16.53 32.73
CA GLU A 72 2.94 -17.73 32.82
C GLU A 72 3.68 -19.02 32.44
N TYR A 73 4.85 -18.87 31.81
CA TYR A 73 5.61 -19.97 31.24
C TYR A 73 6.84 -20.29 32.09
N GLU A 74 7.26 -21.55 32.07
CA GLU A 74 8.47 -22.00 32.76
C GLU A 74 9.56 -22.50 31.81
N CYS A 75 9.21 -22.85 30.57
CA CYS A 75 10.15 -23.16 29.50
C CYS A 75 9.58 -22.68 28.16
N LEU A 76 10.46 -22.20 27.29
CA LEU A 76 10.17 -21.94 25.89
C LEU A 76 11.43 -22.30 25.09
N PHE A 77 11.29 -23.05 24.01
CA PHE A 77 12.43 -23.57 23.23
C PHE A 77 12.04 -23.86 21.78
N PHE A 78 13.03 -23.99 20.89
CA PHE A 78 12.83 -24.34 19.48
C PHE A 78 13.32 -25.74 19.15
N ASP A 79 12.78 -26.34 18.09
CA ASP A 79 13.34 -27.55 17.50
C ASP A 79 14.62 -27.28 16.69
N ASP A 80 15.71 -26.93 17.37
CA ASP A 80 17.01 -26.66 16.73
C ASP A 80 17.85 -27.95 16.55
N LEU A 81 18.81 -27.90 15.62
CA LEU A 81 19.66 -29.02 15.24
C LEU A 81 20.39 -29.62 16.46
N GLY A 82 20.13 -30.89 16.75
CA GLY A 82 20.75 -31.61 17.86
C GLY A 82 19.94 -31.60 19.17
N LEU A 83 18.84 -30.84 19.27
CA LEU A 83 17.97 -30.87 20.45
C LEU A 83 17.31 -32.26 20.60
N LYS A 84 16.83 -32.83 19.50
CA LYS A 84 16.15 -34.14 19.46
C LYS A 84 17.01 -35.25 20.04
N GLU A 85 18.30 -35.29 19.70
CA GLU A 85 19.26 -36.26 20.21
C GLU A 85 19.51 -36.06 21.72
N ALA A 86 19.55 -34.81 22.19
CA ALA A 86 19.69 -34.51 23.61
C ALA A 86 18.45 -34.96 24.41
N ILE A 87 17.25 -34.64 23.93
CA ILE A 87 15.98 -35.10 24.51
C ILE A 87 15.97 -36.65 24.55
N LYS A 88 16.33 -37.32 23.45
CA LYS A 88 16.37 -38.78 23.38
C LYS A 88 17.32 -39.39 24.44
N LYS A 89 18.48 -38.78 24.67
CA LYS A 89 19.43 -39.22 25.71
C LYS A 89 18.83 -39.12 27.12
N ILE A 90 18.11 -38.03 27.42
CA ILE A 90 17.44 -37.82 28.70
C ILE A 90 16.30 -38.82 28.90
N LEU A 91 15.53 -39.13 27.85
CA LEU A 91 14.36 -39.99 27.94
C LEU A 91 14.69 -41.49 27.94
N SER A 92 15.81 -41.89 27.36
CA SER A 92 16.20 -43.31 27.20
C SER A 92 16.26 -44.11 28.52
N PRO A 93 16.82 -43.60 29.64
CA PRO A 93 16.82 -44.31 30.93
C PRO A 93 15.43 -44.59 31.51
N TYR A 94 14.40 -43.88 31.03
CA TYR A 94 13.02 -44.02 31.47
C TYR A 94 12.19 -44.91 30.52
N ASN A 95 12.84 -45.60 29.58
CA ASN A 95 12.20 -46.41 28.53
C ASN A 95 11.21 -45.63 27.65
N ILE A 96 11.43 -44.32 27.49
CA ILE A 96 10.62 -43.46 26.62
C ILE A 96 11.37 -43.25 25.31
N GLN A 97 10.74 -43.58 24.18
CA GLN A 97 11.30 -43.45 22.84
C GLN A 97 10.49 -42.45 22.02
N ILE A 98 11.19 -41.49 21.41
CA ILE A 98 10.57 -40.44 20.59
C ILE A 98 11.09 -40.43 19.14
N ASP A 99 11.96 -41.36 18.75
CA ASP A 99 12.47 -41.55 17.38
C ASP A 99 12.87 -40.28 16.61
N ASN A 100 13.46 -39.30 17.31
CA ASN A 100 13.80 -37.98 16.76
C ASN A 100 12.58 -37.21 16.21
N ASP A 101 11.44 -37.33 16.88
CA ASP A 101 10.21 -36.60 16.58
C ASP A 101 9.65 -36.01 17.88
N ILE A 102 9.72 -34.69 18.03
CA ILE A 102 9.19 -34.00 19.21
C ILE A 102 7.66 -34.18 19.30
N LYS A 103 6.95 -34.40 18.19
CA LYS A 103 5.51 -34.68 18.24
C LYS A 103 5.20 -35.96 18.98
N LYS A 104 6.10 -36.96 18.98
CA LYS A 104 5.97 -38.15 19.82
C LYS A 104 6.09 -37.81 21.30
N LEU A 105 7.00 -36.89 21.68
CA LEU A 105 7.08 -36.37 23.04
C LEU A 105 5.76 -35.71 23.45
N LEU A 106 5.20 -34.87 22.59
CA LEU A 106 3.92 -34.19 22.83
C LEU A 106 2.72 -35.15 22.98
N SER A 107 2.80 -36.39 22.52
CA SER A 107 1.71 -37.36 22.72
C SER A 107 1.71 -38.01 24.12
N LEU A 108 2.73 -37.76 24.94
CA LEU A 108 2.85 -38.37 26.26
C LEU A 108 1.93 -37.71 27.30
N ASP A 109 1.19 -38.55 28.03
CA ASP A 109 0.32 -38.10 29.12
C ASP A 109 1.08 -37.51 30.30
N LYS A 110 2.19 -38.16 30.69
CA LYS A 110 2.99 -37.78 31.85
C LYS A 110 4.43 -38.29 31.77
N LEU A 111 5.37 -37.43 32.16
CA LEU A 111 6.78 -37.75 32.34
C LEU A 111 7.12 -38.03 33.82
N PRO A 112 8.06 -38.93 34.10
CA PRO A 112 8.71 -39.01 35.42
C PRO A 112 9.27 -37.64 35.82
N LEU A 113 9.11 -37.24 37.09
CA LEU A 113 9.51 -35.91 37.55
C LEU A 113 10.98 -35.61 37.27
N LYS A 114 11.85 -36.61 37.49
CA LYS A 114 13.28 -36.47 37.25
C LYS A 114 13.59 -36.21 35.77
N ALA A 115 12.93 -36.94 34.86
CA ALA A 115 13.06 -36.71 33.42
C ALA A 115 12.57 -35.31 33.03
N ALA A 116 11.45 -34.87 33.60
CA ALA A 116 10.88 -33.55 33.32
C ALA A 116 11.81 -32.40 33.78
N LEU A 117 12.47 -32.54 34.93
CA LEU A 117 13.45 -31.58 35.41
C LEU A 117 14.73 -31.57 34.57
N GLU A 118 15.25 -32.73 34.16
CA GLU A 118 16.40 -32.82 33.24
C GLU A 118 16.08 -32.18 31.88
N LEU A 119 14.86 -32.36 31.37
CA LEU A 119 14.41 -31.67 30.15
C LEU A 119 14.31 -30.16 30.36
N LYS A 120 13.81 -29.70 31.51
CA LYS A 120 13.78 -28.27 31.83
C LYS A 120 15.17 -27.66 31.79
N GLU A 121 16.14 -28.28 32.44
CA GLU A 121 17.54 -27.83 32.42
C GLU A 121 18.10 -27.75 31.00
N LEU A 122 17.78 -28.74 30.14
CA LEU A 122 18.14 -28.73 28.72
C LEU A 122 17.50 -27.54 27.99
N PHE A 123 16.18 -27.35 28.14
CA PHE A 123 15.42 -26.30 27.46
C PHE A 123 15.79 -24.89 27.93
N THR A 124 16.26 -24.74 29.18
CA THR A 124 16.72 -23.45 29.73
C THR A 124 18.23 -23.25 29.60
N SER A 125 18.95 -24.15 28.92
CA SER A 125 20.39 -23.98 28.67
C SER A 125 20.64 -22.93 27.59
N GLU A 126 21.73 -22.17 27.68
CA GLU A 126 22.12 -21.13 26.69
C GLU A 126 22.12 -21.63 25.23
N LYS A 127 22.22 -22.94 25.02
CA LYS A 127 22.24 -23.56 23.70
C LYS A 127 20.86 -23.67 23.04
N TYR A 128 19.79 -23.79 23.83
CA TYR A 128 18.44 -24.11 23.34
C TYR A 128 17.35 -23.19 23.89
N ALA A 129 17.67 -22.44 24.94
CA ALA A 129 16.79 -21.45 25.52
C ALA A 129 16.85 -20.17 24.72
N ASN A 130 15.68 -19.58 24.50
CA ASN A 130 15.58 -18.16 24.29
C ASN A 130 15.52 -17.47 25.66
N ASP A 131 16.18 -16.32 25.81
CA ASP A 131 16.03 -15.49 27.00
C ASP A 131 14.78 -14.63 26.85
N TYR A 132 13.62 -15.25 27.06
CA TYR A 132 12.34 -14.54 27.01
C TYR A 132 12.11 -13.56 28.17
N SER A 133 13.09 -13.39 29.08
CA SER A 133 13.10 -12.24 30.00
C SER A 133 13.53 -10.95 29.30
N ASN A 134 14.15 -11.05 28.12
CA ASN A 134 14.46 -9.93 27.25
C ASN A 134 13.35 -9.74 26.21
N PRO A 135 12.57 -8.65 26.29
CA PRO A 135 11.51 -8.37 25.33
C PRO A 135 12.02 -8.34 23.89
N LEU A 136 13.30 -8.02 23.65
CA LEU A 136 13.88 -7.91 22.30
C LEU A 136 14.02 -9.24 21.55
N ASP A 137 13.86 -10.39 22.22
CA ASP A 137 14.01 -11.72 21.59
C ASP A 137 12.77 -12.16 20.80
N PHE A 138 11.64 -11.44 20.93
CA PHE A 138 10.45 -11.67 20.11
C PHE A 138 10.43 -10.75 18.89
N ALA A 139 10.21 -11.35 17.71
CA ALA A 139 9.83 -10.59 16.54
C ALA A 139 8.48 -9.89 16.80
N ARG A 140 8.44 -8.58 16.53
CA ARG A 140 7.27 -7.73 16.70
C ARG A 140 6.77 -7.26 15.36
N TYR A 141 5.46 -7.32 15.22
CA TYR A 141 4.77 -6.89 14.02
C TYR A 141 3.66 -5.94 14.42
N GLU A 142 3.45 -4.92 13.60
CA GLU A 142 2.25 -4.12 13.73
C GLU A 142 1.08 -4.88 13.09
N GLY A 143 -0.11 -4.73 13.65
CA GLY A 143 -1.29 -5.40 13.13
C GLY A 143 -2.57 -4.65 13.43
N TYR A 144 -3.61 -4.99 12.71
CA TYR A 144 -4.94 -4.45 12.85
C TYR A 144 -5.96 -5.58 12.83
N GLU A 145 -6.72 -5.72 13.92
CA GLU A 145 -7.83 -6.65 14.00
C GLU A 145 -9.17 -5.93 13.95
N PHE A 146 -10.13 -6.54 13.25
CA PHE A 146 -11.49 -6.04 13.20
C PHE A 146 -12.48 -7.17 12.93
N GLU A 147 -13.72 -6.98 13.38
CA GLU A 147 -14.79 -7.94 13.15
C GLU A 147 -15.55 -7.63 11.86
N CYS A 148 -15.55 -8.58 10.93
CA CYS A 148 -16.27 -8.52 9.66
C CYS A 148 -17.19 -9.73 9.54
N ASN A 149 -18.50 -9.51 9.41
CA ASN A 149 -19.51 -10.58 9.29
C ASN A 149 -19.47 -11.64 10.43
N GLY A 150 -19.11 -11.23 11.65
CA GLY A 150 -19.00 -12.12 12.80
C GLY A 150 -17.68 -12.90 12.90
N GLU A 151 -16.77 -12.71 11.95
CA GLU A 151 -15.42 -13.28 11.98
C GLU A 151 -14.39 -12.20 12.31
N ILE A 152 -13.41 -12.52 13.17
CA ILE A 152 -12.28 -11.65 13.43
C ILE A 152 -11.30 -11.78 12.27
N LYS A 153 -11.07 -10.68 11.57
CA LYS A 153 -10.03 -10.56 10.55
C LYS A 153 -8.85 -9.83 11.16
N LYS A 154 -7.64 -10.34 10.91
CA LYS A 154 -6.40 -9.67 11.26
C LYS A 154 -5.65 -9.31 9.98
N TRP A 155 -5.01 -8.16 10.00
CA TRP A 155 -4.05 -7.70 9.01
C TRP A 155 -2.75 -7.44 9.73
N PHE A 156 -1.64 -7.91 9.20
CA PHE A 156 -0.32 -7.62 9.75
C PHE A 156 0.44 -6.73 8.78
N ILE A 157 1.16 -5.78 9.35
CA ILE A 157 1.93 -4.73 8.71
C ILE A 157 3.39 -5.08 8.98
N GLY A 158 4.14 -5.48 7.95
CA GLY A 158 5.51 -5.97 8.10
C GLY A 158 6.06 -6.59 6.82
N GLU A 159 7.35 -6.94 6.82
CA GLU A 159 8.09 -7.43 5.64
C GLU A 159 7.73 -8.86 5.19
N GLU A 160 8.18 -9.19 3.98
CA GLU A 160 7.90 -10.36 3.11
C GLU A 160 7.92 -11.75 3.77
N GLU A 161 8.45 -11.89 4.99
CA GLU A 161 8.59 -13.18 5.68
C GLU A 161 7.27 -13.73 6.24
N LEU A 162 6.25 -12.88 6.41
CA LEU A 162 4.91 -13.31 6.79
C LEU A 162 4.05 -13.55 5.56
N SER A 163 3.87 -14.83 5.21
CA SER A 163 3.07 -15.30 4.07
C SER A 163 1.59 -14.88 4.13
N CYS A 164 1.16 -14.34 5.28
CA CYS A 164 -0.20 -13.89 5.57
C CYS A 164 -0.44 -12.39 5.32
N THR A 165 0.55 -11.62 4.86
CA THR A 165 0.39 -10.17 4.61
C THR A 165 0.33 -9.85 3.12
N SER A 166 -0.66 -9.05 2.69
CA SER A 166 -0.74 -8.49 1.33
C SER A 166 -0.19 -7.06 1.26
N ILE A 167 0.47 -6.58 2.31
CA ILE A 167 1.02 -5.22 2.42
C ILE A 167 2.43 -5.23 1.85
N THR A 168 2.69 -4.36 0.87
CA THR A 168 4.01 -4.22 0.24
C THR A 168 4.82 -3.09 0.87
N TYR A 169 4.18 -1.98 1.27
CA TYR A 169 4.90 -0.82 1.81
C TYR A 169 4.03 0.08 2.71
N ASP A 170 4.60 0.66 3.77
CA ASP A 170 3.97 1.77 4.50
C ASP A 170 4.25 3.10 3.78
N THR A 171 3.23 3.62 3.10
CA THR A 171 3.32 4.84 2.29
C THR A 171 2.72 6.05 3.01
N THR A 172 2.39 5.94 4.30
CA THR A 172 1.73 7.01 5.08
C THR A 172 2.48 8.35 4.96
N ARG A 173 3.82 8.33 5.02
CA ARG A 173 4.64 9.54 4.93
C ARG A 173 4.51 10.26 3.59
N ARG A 174 4.34 9.54 2.47
CA ARG A 174 4.09 10.13 1.15
C ARG A 174 2.83 10.98 1.20
N PHE A 175 1.73 10.40 1.67
CA PHE A 175 0.43 11.06 1.73
C PHE A 175 0.35 12.18 2.78
N VAL A 176 1.09 12.08 3.89
CA VAL A 176 1.19 13.19 4.87
C VAL A 176 1.78 14.44 4.24
N ASN A 177 2.69 14.30 3.27
CA ASN A 177 3.27 15.42 2.55
C ASN A 177 2.35 15.95 1.43
N LEU A 178 1.28 15.23 1.08
CA LEU A 178 0.34 15.64 0.04
C LEU A 178 -0.77 16.52 0.62
N CYS A 179 -0.94 17.70 0.03
CA CYS A 179 -2.13 18.52 0.25
C CYS A 179 -3.23 18.10 -0.71
N ILE A 180 -4.40 17.74 -0.16
CA ILE A 180 -5.63 17.57 -0.92
C ILE A 180 -6.18 18.96 -1.25
N VAL A 181 -6.35 19.23 -2.54
CA VAL A 181 -6.79 20.54 -3.07
C VAL A 181 -8.22 20.52 -3.59
N GLU A 182 -8.73 19.35 -3.98
CA GLU A 182 -10.11 19.16 -4.39
C GLU A 182 -10.64 17.85 -3.83
N THR A 183 -11.92 17.80 -3.48
CA THR A 183 -12.59 16.57 -3.08
C THR A 183 -14.00 16.57 -3.62
N TYR A 184 -14.44 15.43 -4.10
CA TYR A 184 -15.76 15.14 -4.60
C TYR A 184 -16.31 13.95 -3.83
N TYR A 185 -17.62 13.85 -3.72
CA TYR A 185 -18.26 12.70 -3.12
C TYR A 185 -19.51 12.26 -3.88
N LYS A 186 -19.82 10.98 -3.73
CA LYS A 186 -21.01 10.36 -4.29
C LYS A 186 -21.51 9.27 -3.36
N GLU A 187 -22.78 9.33 -3.04
CA GLU A 187 -23.44 8.25 -2.30
C GLU A 187 -23.73 7.08 -3.25
N THR A 188 -23.24 5.89 -2.91
CA THR A 188 -23.59 4.65 -3.59
C THR A 188 -24.54 3.84 -2.71
N LYS A 189 -25.05 2.71 -3.22
CA LYS A 189 -25.88 1.80 -2.42
C LYS A 189 -25.13 1.16 -1.25
N LYS A 190 -23.79 1.09 -1.31
CA LYS A 190 -22.96 0.37 -0.34
C LYS A 190 -22.21 1.30 0.60
N HIS A 191 -21.68 2.40 0.07
CA HIS A 191 -20.83 3.33 0.80
C HIS A 191 -20.88 4.73 0.19
N THR A 192 -20.32 5.70 0.91
CA THR A 192 -19.94 6.99 0.31
C THR A 192 -18.57 6.84 -0.33
N GLU A 193 -18.48 7.17 -1.61
CA GLU A 193 -17.22 7.22 -2.34
C GLU A 193 -16.74 8.67 -2.40
N HIS A 194 -15.47 8.88 -2.07
CA HIS A 194 -14.78 10.14 -2.23
C HIS A 194 -13.79 10.04 -3.38
N VAL A 195 -13.64 11.12 -4.14
CA VAL A 195 -12.60 11.27 -5.15
C VAL A 195 -11.86 12.55 -4.82
N PHE A 196 -10.54 12.51 -4.75
CA PHE A 196 -9.78 13.69 -4.38
C PHE A 196 -8.54 13.89 -5.25
N LYS A 197 -8.17 15.16 -5.37
CA LYS A 197 -7.00 15.63 -6.11
C LYS A 197 -5.97 16.16 -5.13
N THR A 198 -4.70 15.83 -5.35
CA THR A 198 -3.59 16.41 -4.59
C THR A 198 -2.97 17.60 -5.34
N HIS A 199 -2.22 18.43 -4.61
CA HIS A 199 -1.51 19.57 -5.19
C HIS A 199 -0.48 19.19 -6.28
N THR A 200 0.03 17.96 -6.25
CA THR A 200 0.91 17.36 -7.27
C THR A 200 0.16 16.92 -8.53
N GLY A 201 -1.17 16.95 -8.51
CA GLY A 201 -2.03 16.55 -9.63
C GLY A 201 -2.46 15.09 -9.58
N GLU A 202 -2.06 14.32 -8.58
CA GLU A 202 -2.48 12.92 -8.42
C GLU A 202 -3.95 12.83 -8.00
N TRP A 203 -4.65 11.81 -8.48
CA TRP A 203 -6.08 11.61 -8.25
C TRP A 203 -6.34 10.24 -7.64
N TYR A 204 -7.22 10.22 -6.64
CA TYR A 204 -7.51 9.01 -5.88
C TYR A 204 -9.00 8.83 -5.68
N ARG A 205 -9.45 7.58 -5.79
CA ARG A 205 -10.76 7.12 -5.29
C ARG A 205 -10.58 6.57 -3.88
N TYR A 206 -11.48 6.88 -2.97
CA TYR A 206 -11.42 6.50 -1.56
C TYR A 206 -12.80 6.14 -1.02
N TYR A 207 -12.95 4.94 -0.46
CA TYR A 207 -14.25 4.45 0.04
C TYR A 207 -14.07 3.41 1.14
N SER A 208 -15.14 3.12 1.89
CA SER A 208 -15.08 2.12 2.96
C SER A 208 -14.93 0.70 2.39
N GLY A 209 -13.99 -0.06 2.96
CA GLY A 209 -13.77 -1.46 2.58
C GLY A 209 -14.82 -2.41 3.14
N ASP A 210 -15.56 -1.97 4.15
CA ASP A 210 -16.71 -2.68 4.71
C ASP A 210 -17.81 -1.70 5.20
N ASP A 211 -18.93 -2.27 5.63
CA ASP A 211 -20.11 -1.52 6.09
C ASP A 211 -19.92 -0.91 7.49
N LYS A 212 -18.94 -1.41 8.26
CA LYS A 212 -18.63 -0.96 9.62
C LYS A 212 -17.56 0.15 9.65
N ASN A 213 -17.02 0.54 8.50
CA ASN A 213 -15.90 1.49 8.39
C ASN A 213 -14.68 1.06 9.22
N ASN A 214 -14.39 -0.24 9.23
CA ASN A 214 -13.20 -0.75 9.90
C ASN A 214 -11.92 -0.38 9.14
N PHE A 215 -11.99 -0.29 7.82
CA PHE A 215 -10.89 0.11 6.96
C PHE A 215 -11.42 0.77 5.69
N TRP A 216 -10.54 1.43 4.95
CA TRP A 216 -10.87 2.05 3.67
C TRP A 216 -9.95 1.55 2.58
N ILE A 217 -10.49 1.55 1.37
CA ILE A 217 -9.78 1.22 0.14
C ILE A 217 -9.49 2.53 -0.57
N MET A 218 -8.29 2.65 -1.13
CA MET A 218 -7.89 3.76 -1.96
C MET A 218 -7.28 3.24 -3.27
N LYS A 219 -7.62 3.90 -4.37
CA LYS A 219 -7.18 3.52 -5.72
C LYS A 219 -6.71 4.75 -6.49
N ASP A 220 -5.60 4.63 -7.19
CA ASP A 220 -5.11 5.62 -8.15
C ASP A 220 -6.08 5.74 -9.34
N ILE A 221 -6.29 6.97 -9.81
CA ILE A 221 -7.05 7.28 -11.03
C ILE A 221 -6.08 7.97 -11.98
N GLU A 222 -5.65 7.26 -13.03
CA GLU A 222 -4.62 7.74 -13.93
C GLU A 222 -5.00 7.54 -15.41
N GLY A 223 -4.26 8.20 -16.29
CA GLY A 223 -4.34 7.96 -17.73
C GLY A 223 -5.76 8.08 -18.30
N GLU A 224 -6.19 7.07 -19.05
CA GLU A 224 -7.55 6.99 -19.62
C GLU A 224 -8.67 6.97 -18.57
N GLU A 225 -8.45 6.32 -17.42
CA GLU A 225 -9.48 6.26 -16.36
C GLU A 225 -9.76 7.67 -15.86
N LEU A 226 -8.72 8.50 -15.72
CA LEU A 226 -8.84 9.88 -15.27
C LEU A 226 -9.52 10.77 -16.32
N VAL A 227 -9.15 10.64 -17.60
CA VAL A 227 -9.76 11.45 -18.67
C VAL A 227 -11.25 11.12 -18.86
N SER A 228 -11.61 9.85 -18.74
CA SER A 228 -13.00 9.39 -18.87
C SER A 228 -13.78 9.43 -17.55
N PHE A 229 -13.18 9.95 -16.47
CA PHE A 229 -13.78 9.92 -15.15
C PHE A 229 -15.08 10.73 -15.09
N PRO A 230 -16.19 10.17 -14.56
CA PRO A 230 -17.49 10.81 -14.61
C PRO A 230 -17.68 11.85 -13.50
N PHE A 231 -16.87 12.91 -13.48
CA PHE A 231 -16.90 14.00 -12.48
C PHE A 231 -18.30 14.59 -12.28
N HIS A 232 -19.05 14.83 -13.37
CA HIS A 232 -20.44 15.30 -13.36
C HIS A 232 -21.42 14.46 -12.50
N SER A 233 -21.05 13.22 -12.15
CA SER A 233 -21.87 12.34 -11.30
C SER A 233 -21.54 12.44 -9.81
N TYR A 234 -20.58 13.30 -9.45
CA TYR A 234 -20.15 13.56 -8.07
C TYR A 234 -20.48 15.00 -7.69
N THR A 235 -20.66 15.23 -6.39
CA THR A 235 -20.82 16.57 -5.83
C THR A 235 -19.47 17.07 -5.33
N LEU A 236 -19.07 18.27 -5.74
CA LEU A 236 -17.88 18.93 -5.22
C LEU A 236 -18.08 19.22 -3.72
N GLN A 237 -17.14 18.77 -2.91
CA GLN A 237 -17.10 19.02 -1.48
C GLN A 237 -16.20 20.23 -1.22
N GLU A 238 -16.71 21.23 -0.50
CA GLU A 238 -15.84 22.30 0.00
C GLU A 238 -14.75 21.70 0.87
N THR A 239 -13.49 22.04 0.61
CA THR A 239 -12.34 21.60 1.41
C THR A 239 -11.72 22.79 2.12
N THR A 240 -11.22 22.58 3.34
CA THR A 240 -10.48 23.62 4.04
C THR A 240 -9.21 23.94 3.26
N PRO A 241 -8.98 25.19 2.84
CA PRO A 241 -7.76 25.56 2.13
C PRO A 241 -6.54 25.21 2.98
N ARG A 242 -5.62 24.44 2.41
CA ARG A 242 -4.33 24.12 3.03
C ARG A 242 -3.23 24.92 2.34
N GLN A 243 -2.24 25.33 3.11
CA GLN A 243 -1.04 25.93 2.54
C GLN A 243 -0.31 24.86 1.73
N ILE A 244 -0.31 25.02 0.41
CA ILE A 244 0.47 24.17 -0.49
C ILE A 244 1.96 24.36 -0.12
N PRO A 245 2.73 23.28 0.03
CA PRO A 245 4.18 23.38 0.24
C PRO A 245 4.80 24.25 -0.85
N GLU A 246 5.79 25.07 -0.52
CA GLU A 246 6.54 25.79 -1.54
C GLU A 246 7.14 24.76 -2.51
N LYS A 247 6.76 24.85 -3.80
CA LYS A 247 7.38 24.01 -4.83
C LYS A 247 8.89 24.19 -4.75
N GLU A 248 9.62 23.08 -4.68
CA GLU A 248 11.06 23.12 -4.93
C GLU A 248 11.28 23.80 -6.28
N LYS A 249 12.27 24.71 -6.35
CA LYS A 249 12.58 25.41 -7.60
C LYS A 249 12.94 24.37 -8.65
N GLU A 250 12.00 24.07 -9.55
CA GLU A 250 12.24 23.23 -10.71
C GLU A 250 13.44 23.81 -11.47
N ILE A 251 14.43 22.96 -11.75
CA ILE A 251 15.57 23.33 -12.57
C ILE A 251 15.04 23.57 -13.98
N LYS A 252 14.88 24.84 -14.36
CA LYS A 252 14.55 25.21 -15.74
C LYS A 252 15.75 24.89 -16.63
N ILE A 253 15.73 23.71 -17.24
CA ILE A 253 16.69 23.33 -18.27
C ILE A 253 16.30 24.05 -19.56
N ASP A 254 17.21 24.85 -20.12
CA ASP A 254 17.02 25.47 -21.43
C ASP A 254 17.25 24.42 -22.53
N TRP A 255 16.19 23.66 -22.82
CA TRP A 255 16.19 22.64 -23.88
C TRP A 255 16.35 23.23 -25.28
N SER A 256 16.12 24.54 -25.47
CA SER A 256 16.22 25.19 -26.79
C SER A 256 17.62 25.10 -27.40
N LYS A 257 18.65 24.85 -26.57
CA LYS A 257 20.05 24.65 -26.97
C LYS A 257 20.32 23.29 -27.62
N PHE A 258 19.45 22.32 -27.40
CA PHE A 258 19.61 20.94 -27.89
C PHE A 258 18.72 20.63 -29.09
N ILE A 259 18.04 21.63 -29.65
CA ILE A 259 17.02 21.43 -30.67
C ILE A 259 17.46 22.08 -31.98
N ALA A 260 17.40 21.32 -33.07
CA ALA A 260 17.66 21.80 -34.42
C ALA A 260 16.52 22.73 -34.85
N LYS A 261 16.75 24.05 -34.75
CA LYS A 261 15.71 25.07 -34.99
C LYS A 261 15.12 25.07 -36.40
N GLU A 262 15.90 24.59 -37.37
CA GLU A 262 15.56 24.55 -38.80
C GLU A 262 14.88 23.24 -39.21
N GLU A 263 14.80 22.26 -38.31
CA GLU A 263 14.18 20.98 -38.60
C GLU A 263 12.65 21.11 -38.63
N ILE A 264 12.02 20.48 -39.62
CA ILE A 264 10.57 20.45 -39.78
C ILE A 264 10.02 19.26 -39.00
N TYR A 265 9.02 19.53 -38.17
CA TYR A 265 8.30 18.54 -37.38
C TYR A 265 6.82 18.52 -37.78
N ASP A 266 6.17 17.38 -37.56
CA ASP A 266 4.74 17.20 -37.69
C ASP A 266 4.07 17.37 -36.33
N PHE A 267 2.98 18.15 -36.29
CA PHE A 267 2.29 18.52 -35.05
C PHE A 267 0.88 17.95 -35.01
N TYR A 268 0.47 17.51 -33.81
CA TYR A 268 -0.82 16.85 -33.58
C TYR A 268 -1.50 17.40 -32.33
N TYR A 269 -2.83 17.32 -32.31
CA TYR A 269 -3.66 17.64 -31.15
C TYR A 269 -4.52 16.44 -30.74
N SER A 270 -4.57 16.17 -29.44
CA SER A 270 -5.50 15.23 -28.79
C SER A 270 -6.22 15.97 -27.65
N GLU A 271 -7.55 15.94 -27.64
CA GLU A 271 -8.35 16.51 -26.56
C GLU A 271 -8.17 15.69 -25.28
N LYS A 272 -8.03 14.37 -25.41
CA LYS A 272 -7.73 13.47 -24.30
C LYS A 272 -6.42 13.84 -23.59
N GLU A 273 -5.34 13.99 -24.34
CA GLU A 273 -4.03 14.35 -23.78
C GLU A 273 -4.05 15.77 -23.19
N PHE A 274 -4.73 16.71 -23.86
CA PHE A 274 -4.90 18.06 -23.34
C PHE A 274 -5.65 18.06 -22.00
N THR A 275 -6.76 17.32 -21.91
CA THR A 275 -7.56 17.16 -20.68
C THR A 275 -6.70 16.60 -19.55
N LEU A 276 -5.92 15.56 -19.82
CA LEU A 276 -5.05 14.92 -18.84
C LEU A 276 -4.00 15.89 -18.27
N ARG A 277 -3.41 16.75 -19.11
CA ARG A 277 -2.46 17.80 -18.66
C ARG A 277 -3.09 18.77 -17.67
N ILE A 278 -4.32 19.23 -17.96
CA ILE A 278 -5.06 20.14 -17.08
C ILE A 278 -5.37 19.43 -15.74
N LEU A 279 -5.83 18.18 -15.81
CA LEU A 279 -6.12 17.38 -14.60
C LEU A 279 -4.86 17.12 -13.76
N TYR A 280 -3.68 17.01 -14.36
CA TYR A 280 -2.38 16.89 -13.68
C TYR A 280 -1.75 18.23 -13.26
N ASN A 281 -2.50 19.34 -13.21
CA ASN A 281 -1.97 20.65 -12.83
C ASN A 281 -0.77 21.10 -13.68
N LYS A 282 -0.76 20.83 -14.99
CA LYS A 282 0.25 21.37 -15.92
C LYS A 282 -0.30 22.67 -16.53
N PRO A 283 0.06 23.87 -16.00
CA PRO A 283 -0.59 25.12 -16.35
C PRO A 283 0.01 25.75 -17.62
N TRP A 284 0.40 24.96 -18.61
CA TRP A 284 0.98 25.50 -19.83
C TRP A 284 0.35 24.88 -21.05
N ASN A 285 0.45 25.63 -22.13
CA ASN A 285 -0.01 25.22 -23.43
C ASN A 285 1.09 25.39 -24.46
N ASN A 286 1.23 24.40 -25.32
CA ASN A 286 2.16 24.44 -26.43
C ASN A 286 1.43 24.93 -27.68
N LEU A 287 1.97 25.98 -28.29
CA LEU A 287 1.46 26.57 -29.51
C LEU A 287 2.47 26.41 -30.64
N VAL A 288 1.96 26.18 -31.85
CA VAL A 288 2.73 26.16 -33.10
C VAL A 288 2.08 27.11 -34.11
N CYS A 289 2.90 27.85 -34.85
CA CYS A 289 2.48 28.69 -35.96
C CYS A 289 2.52 27.86 -37.26
N ILE A 290 1.34 27.52 -37.79
CA ILE A 290 1.20 26.81 -39.06
C ILE A 290 0.45 27.75 -40.01
N ASP A 291 1.03 28.01 -41.18
CA ASP A 291 0.48 28.95 -42.18
C ASP A 291 0.12 30.34 -41.60
N GLY A 292 0.93 30.83 -40.66
CA GLY A 292 0.73 32.13 -40.02
C GLY A 292 -0.34 32.14 -38.90
N LYS A 293 -0.91 31.00 -38.55
CA LYS A 293 -1.90 30.85 -37.47
C LYS A 293 -1.33 30.06 -36.31
N TRP A 294 -1.41 30.64 -35.11
CA TRP A 294 -1.08 29.95 -33.86
C TRP A 294 -2.19 28.97 -33.48
N THR A 295 -1.81 27.70 -33.32
CA THR A 295 -2.71 26.60 -32.94
C THR A 295 -2.09 25.80 -31.80
N ARG A 296 -2.94 25.30 -30.91
CA ARG A 296 -2.55 24.40 -29.80
C ARG A 296 -2.16 23.03 -30.32
N PHE A 297 -1.05 22.48 -29.82
CA PHE A 297 -0.66 21.10 -30.09
C PHE A 297 -0.38 20.34 -28.78
N THR A 298 -0.57 19.03 -28.82
CA THR A 298 -0.18 18.13 -27.73
C THR A 298 1.06 17.32 -28.10
N LYS A 299 1.23 16.90 -29.36
CA LYS A 299 2.40 16.13 -29.79
C LYS A 299 3.18 16.79 -30.92
N LYS A 300 4.48 16.51 -30.92
CA LYS A 300 5.46 16.89 -31.94
C LYS A 300 6.30 15.66 -32.27
N VAL A 301 6.40 15.30 -33.55
CA VAL A 301 7.23 14.19 -34.04
C VAL A 301 8.05 14.63 -35.25
N SER A 302 9.13 13.90 -35.56
CA SER A 302 9.91 14.20 -36.76
C SER A 302 9.02 14.02 -37.99
N LYS A 303 9.25 14.81 -39.04
CA LYS A 303 8.40 14.79 -40.22
C LYS A 303 8.30 13.38 -40.83
N GLY A 304 7.06 12.91 -41.04
CA GLY A 304 6.77 11.59 -41.60
C GLY A 304 6.80 10.44 -40.59
N GLU A 305 7.13 10.71 -39.33
CA GLU A 305 6.97 9.75 -38.24
C GLU A 305 5.52 9.73 -37.74
N LYS A 306 5.12 8.60 -37.15
CA LYS A 306 3.82 8.51 -36.47
C LYS A 306 3.95 9.03 -35.04
N PRO A 307 2.92 9.71 -34.50
CA PRO A 307 2.79 9.94 -33.07
C PRO A 307 2.97 8.63 -32.31
N PHE A 308 3.74 8.65 -31.23
CA PHE A 308 3.80 7.52 -30.31
C PHE A 308 2.61 7.59 -29.35
N GLU A 309 2.00 6.45 -29.07
CA GLU A 309 1.07 6.30 -27.95
C GLU A 309 1.89 6.40 -26.66
N SER A 310 1.52 7.32 -25.76
CA SER A 310 2.09 7.33 -24.42
C SER A 310 1.52 6.15 -23.65
N TRP A 311 2.33 5.50 -22.81
CA TRP A 311 1.97 4.31 -22.03
C TRP A 311 0.66 4.45 -21.23
N ASP A 312 0.22 5.68 -20.95
CA ASP A 312 -0.92 5.98 -20.08
C ASP A 312 -2.20 6.40 -20.83
N ILE A 313 -2.16 6.63 -22.15
CA ILE A 313 -3.35 7.05 -22.90
C ILE A 313 -3.35 6.69 -24.40
N ASN A 314 -4.44 6.06 -24.85
CA ASN A 314 -4.75 5.90 -26.26
C ASN A 314 -5.29 7.21 -26.84
N CYS A 315 -4.47 7.80 -27.70
CA CYS A 315 -4.76 9.05 -28.39
C CYS A 315 -5.45 8.80 -29.75
N ASP A 316 -6.52 8.00 -29.74
CA ASP A 316 -7.37 7.73 -30.92
C ASP A 316 -8.11 8.96 -31.47
N ASP A 317 -8.09 10.08 -30.74
CA ASP A 317 -8.67 11.37 -31.10
C ASP A 317 -7.67 12.34 -31.74
N GLU A 318 -6.47 11.86 -32.09
CA GLU A 318 -5.41 12.66 -32.68
C GLU A 318 -5.77 13.26 -34.03
N ILE A 319 -5.53 14.57 -34.15
CA ILE A 319 -5.71 15.33 -35.38
C ILE A 319 -4.37 15.92 -35.80
N PHE A 320 -3.95 15.64 -37.04
CA PHE A 320 -2.80 16.30 -37.66
C PHE A 320 -3.11 17.78 -37.91
N LEU A 321 -2.24 18.64 -37.40
CA LEU A 321 -2.39 20.10 -37.50
C LEU A 321 -1.63 20.68 -38.69
N GLY A 322 -0.53 20.03 -39.09
CA GLY A 322 0.41 20.51 -40.11
C GLY A 322 1.86 20.36 -39.67
N SER A 323 2.77 20.83 -40.52
CA SER A 323 4.22 20.79 -40.27
C SER A 323 4.78 22.20 -40.11
N ALA A 324 5.69 22.40 -39.17
CA ALA A 324 6.36 23.68 -38.95
C ALA A 324 7.79 23.47 -38.40
N THR A 325 8.57 24.55 -38.32
CA THR A 325 9.90 24.48 -37.71
C THR A 325 9.81 24.68 -36.19
N PHE A 326 10.88 24.34 -35.46
CA PHE A 326 10.92 24.61 -34.03
C PHE A 326 10.99 26.11 -33.70
N GLY A 327 11.39 26.97 -34.65
CA GLY A 327 11.31 28.42 -34.48
C GLY A 327 9.87 28.95 -34.37
N ASP A 328 8.90 28.15 -34.82
CA ASP A 328 7.49 28.49 -34.90
C ASP A 328 6.68 27.98 -33.70
N ILE A 329 7.33 27.58 -32.60
CA ILE A 329 6.63 27.15 -31.38
C ILE A 329 6.83 28.15 -30.24
N ARG A 330 5.85 28.19 -29.34
CA ARG A 330 5.99 28.85 -28.04
C ARG A 330 5.16 28.16 -26.97
N GLU A 331 5.58 28.34 -25.73
CA GLU A 331 4.82 27.94 -24.55
C GLU A 331 4.11 29.16 -23.96
N GLU A 332 2.85 28.98 -23.58
CA GLU A 332 2.06 29.98 -22.85
C GLU A 332 1.55 29.37 -21.55
N GLU A 333 1.83 30.03 -20.42
CA GLU A 333 1.24 29.66 -19.15
C GLU A 333 -0.22 30.14 -19.06
N PHE A 334 -1.10 29.27 -18.58
CA PHE A 334 -2.46 29.63 -18.22
C PHE A 334 -2.46 30.45 -16.93
N THR A 335 -3.29 31.49 -16.90
CA THR A 335 -3.64 32.15 -15.64
C THR A 335 -4.44 31.21 -14.74
N GLU A 336 -4.44 31.46 -13.43
CA GLU A 336 -5.26 30.70 -12.47
C GLU A 336 -6.74 30.66 -12.88
N GLN A 337 -7.29 31.80 -13.30
CA GLN A 337 -8.68 31.89 -13.76
C GLN A 337 -8.96 31.00 -14.99
N GLN A 338 -8.00 30.91 -15.94
CA GLN A 338 -8.13 30.04 -17.10
C GLN A 338 -8.07 28.56 -16.70
N MET A 339 -7.16 28.21 -15.77
CA MET A 339 -7.08 26.85 -15.25
C MET A 339 -8.37 26.43 -14.55
N ASP A 340 -8.91 27.31 -13.70
CA ASP A 340 -10.16 27.06 -12.99
C ASP A 340 -11.34 26.85 -13.95
N GLN A 341 -11.42 27.67 -15.00
CA GLN A 341 -12.44 27.53 -16.03
C GLN A 341 -12.29 26.21 -16.80
N LEU A 342 -11.09 25.84 -17.23
CA LEU A 342 -10.84 24.57 -17.93
C LEU A 342 -11.19 23.37 -17.05
N CYS A 343 -10.80 23.40 -15.77
CA CYS A 343 -11.19 22.37 -14.81
C CYS A 343 -12.71 22.30 -14.64
N ALA A 344 -13.41 23.43 -14.52
CA ALA A 344 -14.87 23.48 -14.44
C ALA A 344 -15.54 22.88 -15.69
N GLU A 345 -15.05 23.24 -16.88
CA GLU A 345 -15.54 22.66 -18.14
C GLU A 345 -15.36 21.14 -18.17
N ILE A 346 -14.19 20.63 -17.77
CA ILE A 346 -13.91 19.19 -17.71
C ILE A 346 -14.85 18.48 -16.74
N ARG A 347 -15.17 19.08 -15.59
CA ARG A 347 -16.08 18.50 -14.58
C ARG A 347 -17.49 18.31 -15.12
N GLU A 348 -17.99 19.26 -15.89
CA GLU A 348 -19.35 19.25 -16.46
C GLU A 348 -19.45 18.37 -17.72
N ARG A 349 -18.33 18.03 -18.37
CA ARG A 349 -18.33 17.14 -19.54
C ARG A 349 -18.84 15.77 -19.13
N SER A 350 -19.96 15.37 -19.72
CA SER A 350 -20.37 13.97 -19.72
C SER A 350 -19.55 13.23 -20.77
N TYR A 351 -18.54 12.47 -20.33
CA TYR A 351 -17.91 11.44 -21.15
C TYR A 351 -18.85 10.23 -21.25
N ALA A 352 -20.03 10.44 -21.84
CA ALA A 352 -21.02 9.39 -22.04
C ALA A 352 -20.50 8.39 -23.09
N LYS A 353 -19.85 7.31 -22.61
CA LYS A 353 -19.35 6.16 -23.37
C LYS A 353 -18.28 6.48 -24.42
N ALA A 354 -17.03 6.65 -23.96
CA ALA A 354 -15.84 6.35 -24.77
C ALA A 354 -15.51 4.83 -24.75
N SER A 355 -16.55 4.00 -24.82
CA SER A 355 -16.44 2.53 -24.89
C SER A 355 -17.53 2.03 -25.84
N LYS A 356 -17.27 2.21 -27.13
CA LYS A 356 -17.86 1.41 -28.19
C LYS A 356 -16.76 1.02 -29.16
#